data_AF-A0A392TGR2-F1
#
_entry.id   AF-A0A392TGR2-F1
#
_cell.length_a   1.000
_cell.length_b   1.000
_cell.length_c   1.000
_cell.angle_alpha   90.00
_cell.angle_beta   90.00
_cell.angle_gamma   90.00
#
_symmetry.space_group_name_H-M   'P 1'
#
loop_
_entity.id
_entity.type
_entity.pdbx_description
1 polymer ?
#
loop_
_entity_poly.entity_id
_entity_poly.type
_entity_poly.pdbx_seq_one_letter_code
_entity_poly.pdbx_strand_id
1 'polypeptide(L)' 'IRQLLDRDWTIVINHTLREGNACADMLAKMGANSIAPLVKLVVSPAEMSTHLLADAWGVAFVRE' A
#
# COMPACT_ATOMS: atom_id res chain seq x y z
N ILE A 1 -8.67 -11.67 -7.16
CA ILE A 1 -9.35 -10.41 -7.52
C ILE A 1 -10.25 -10.48 -8.77
N ARG A 2 -10.18 -11.50 -9.63
CA ARG A 2 -10.96 -11.57 -10.90
C ARG A 2 -12.45 -11.28 -10.74
N GLN A 3 -13.11 -11.91 -9.76
CA GLN A 3 -14.53 -11.65 -9.44
C GLN A 3 -14.82 -10.19 -9.03
N LEU A 4 -13.84 -9.47 -8.48
CA LEU A 4 -13.97 -8.05 -8.18
C LEU A 4 -13.79 -7.23 -9.46
N LEU A 5 -12.94 -7.67 -10.39
CA LEU A 5 -12.72 -7.00 -11.67
C LEU A 5 -13.95 -7.08 -12.59
N ASP A 6 -14.73 -8.16 -12.49
CA ASP A 6 -15.91 -8.41 -13.34
C ASP A 6 -17.16 -7.61 -12.94
N ARG A 7 -17.10 -6.80 -11.87
CA ARG A 7 -18.25 -5.97 -11.46
C ARG A 7 -18.41 -4.76 -12.38
N ASP A 8 -19.57 -4.12 -12.30
CA ASP A 8 -19.91 -2.94 -13.11
C ASP A 8 -19.26 -1.65 -12.58
N TRP A 9 -17.93 -1.58 -12.66
CA TRP A 9 -17.12 -0.42 -12.33
C TRP A 9 -15.88 -0.35 -13.25
N THR A 10 -15.40 0.85 -13.55
CA THR A 10 -14.20 1.04 -14.36
C THR A 10 -12.94 0.89 -13.51
N ILE A 11 -12.04 -0.02 -13.89
CA ILE A 11 -10.83 -0.34 -13.14
C ILE A 11 -9.60 -0.15 -14.01
N VAL A 12 -8.59 0.52 -13.47
CA VAL A 12 -7.26 0.61 -14.06
C VAL A 12 -6.28 -0.08 -13.12
N ILE A 13 -5.46 -0.99 -13.65
CA ILE A 13 -4.38 -1.66 -12.90
C ILE A 13 -3.06 -1.14 -13.43
N ASN A 14 -2.33 -0.39 -12.60
CA ASN A 14 -1.01 0.12 -12.94
C ASN A 14 0.06 -0.61 -12.11
N HIS A 15 1.11 -1.07 -12.78
CA HIS A 15 2.26 -1.65 -12.11
C HIS A 15 3.21 -0.54 -11.65
N THR A 16 3.61 -0.53 -10.38
CA THR A 16 4.61 0.39 -9.79
C THR A 16 5.77 -0.38 -9.14
N LEU A 17 6.88 0.29 -8.87
CA LEU A 17 7.98 -0.28 -8.08
C LEU A 17 7.54 -0.43 -6.62
N ARG A 18 8.14 -1.39 -5.89
CA ARG A 18 7.83 -1.61 -4.47
C ARG A 18 8.12 -0.35 -3.64
N GLU A 19 9.24 0.31 -3.94
CA GLU A 19 9.68 1.56 -3.33
C GLU A 19 8.64 2.68 -3.59
N GLY A 20 8.05 2.70 -4.77
CA GLY A 20 6.95 3.61 -5.13
C GLY A 20 5.59 3.25 -4.55
N ASN A 21 5.50 2.18 -3.74
CA ASN A 21 4.29 1.78 -3.02
C ASN A 21 4.61 1.41 -1.56
N ALA A 22 5.58 2.10 -0.96
CA ALA A 22 6.18 1.71 0.30
C ALA A 22 5.19 1.65 1.48
N CYS A 23 4.19 2.55 1.53
CA CYS A 23 3.14 2.50 2.54
C CYS A 23 2.35 1.18 2.51
N ALA A 24 1.95 0.73 1.32
CA ALA A 24 1.21 -0.52 1.16
C ALA A 24 2.11 -1.74 1.45
N ASP A 25 3.38 -1.72 1.01
CA ASP A 25 4.36 -2.77 1.30
C ASP A 25 4.59 -2.93 2.81
N MET A 26 4.71 -1.81 3.54
CA MET A 26 4.85 -1.82 4.99
C MET A 26 3.61 -2.42 5.69
N LEU A 27 2.41 -1.97 5.32
CA LEU A 27 1.16 -2.50 5.88
C LEU A 27 0.98 -3.99 5.58
N ALA A 28 1.32 -4.44 4.38
CA ALA A 28 1.25 -5.85 4.01
C ALA A 28 2.19 -6.70 4.88
N LYS A 29 3.41 -6.23 5.15
CA LYS A 29 4.36 -6.91 6.06
C LYS A 29 3.86 -6.94 7.50
N MET A 30 3.28 -5.85 7.99
CA MET A 30 2.67 -5.84 9.33
C MET A 30 1.53 -6.85 9.44
N GLY A 31 0.66 -6.91 8.43
CA GLY A 31 -0.43 -7.88 8.38
C GLY A 31 0.05 -9.32 8.30
N ALA A 32 1.07 -9.61 7.50
CA ALA A 32 1.66 -10.95 7.37
C ALA A 32 2.28 -11.46 8.67
N ASN A 33 2.80 -10.56 9.51
CA ASN A 33 3.38 -10.89 10.81
C ASN A 33 2.36 -10.86 11.96
N SER A 34 1.10 -10.50 11.69
CA SER A 34 0.03 -10.45 12.68
C SER A 34 -0.63 -11.82 12.81
N ILE A 35 -0.88 -12.25 14.05
CA ILE A 35 -1.71 -13.43 14.35
C ILE A 35 -3.22 -13.11 14.31
N ALA A 36 -3.58 -11.81 14.37
CA ALA A 36 -4.95 -11.38 14.31
C ALA A 36 -5.43 -11.39 12.86
N PRO A 37 -6.62 -11.96 12.57
CA PRO A 37 -7.16 -12.04 11.20
C PRO A 37 -7.58 -10.67 10.65
N LEU A 38 -7.81 -9.70 11.52
CA LEU A 38 -8.15 -8.33 11.17
C LEU A 38 -7.64 -7.38 12.24
N VAL A 39 -6.97 -6.31 11.81
CA VAL A 39 -6.51 -5.23 12.67
C VAL A 39 -7.00 -3.91 12.10
N LYS A 40 -7.68 -3.10 12.91
CA LYS A 40 -8.10 -1.75 12.55
C LYS A 40 -7.12 -0.75 13.16
N LEU A 41 -6.35 -0.09 12.31
CA LEU A 41 -5.47 1.01 12.72
C LEU A 41 -6.29 2.30 12.78
N VAL A 42 -6.40 2.90 13.97
CA VAL A 42 -7.08 4.20 14.18
C VAL A 42 -6.08 5.36 14.06
N VAL A 43 -4.81 5.09 14.30
CA VAL A 43 -3.69 6.01 14.18
C VAL A 43 -2.64 5.35 13.29
N SER A 44 -1.93 6.16 12.49
CA SER A 44 -0.80 5.66 11.69
C SER A 44 0.28 5.07 12.60
N PRO A 45 0.85 3.90 12.27
CA PRO A 45 2.06 3.39 12.90
C PRO A 45 3.20 4.41 12.75
N ALA A 46 4.04 4.54 13.78
CA ALA A 46 5.14 5.50 13.80
C ALA A 46 6.15 5.22 12.67
N GLU A 47 6.37 3.94 12.36
CA GLU A 47 7.24 3.45 11.30
C GLU A 47 6.81 3.92 9.90
N MET A 48 5.54 4.32 9.74
CA MET A 48 5.02 4.78 8.45
C MET A 48 5.35 6.24 8.16
N SER A 49 5.77 7.01 9.16
CA SER A 49 5.86 8.48 9.05
C SER A 49 6.73 8.93 7.89
N THR A 50 7.85 8.24 7.65
CA THR A 50 8.77 8.55 6.55
C THR A 50 8.18 8.22 5.18
N HIS A 51 7.47 7.10 5.07
CA HIS A 51 6.80 6.69 3.83
C HIS A 51 5.64 7.64 3.49
N LEU A 52 4.85 8.05 4.48
CA LEU A 52 3.79 9.04 4.31
C LEU A 52 4.33 10.41 3.89
N LEU A 53 5.45 10.84 4.46
CA LEU A 53 6.09 12.10 4.06
C LEU A 53 6.60 12.03 2.62
N ALA A 54 7.23 10.92 2.23
CA ALA A 54 7.71 10.73 0.86
C ALA A 54 6.56 10.71 -0.16
N ASP A 55 5.45 10.04 0.17
CA ASP A 55 4.23 10.02 -0.64
C ASP A 55 3.62 11.43 -0.78
N ALA A 56 3.49 12.15 0.34
CA ALA A 56 2.97 13.53 0.36
C ALA A 56 3.85 14.51 -0.44
N TRP A 57 5.17 14.26 -0.50
CA TRP A 57 6.11 15.03 -1.32
C TRP A 57 6.18 14.58 -2.79
N GLY A 58 5.46 13.52 -3.18
CA GLY A 58 5.45 13.02 -4.55
C GLY A 58 6.80 12.43 -4.98
N VAL A 59 7.53 11.83 -4.06
CA VAL A 59 8.80 11.16 -4.37
C VAL A 59 8.53 10.01 -5.36
N ALA A 60 9.15 10.10 -6.54
CA ALA A 60 8.98 9.12 -7.60
C ALA A 60 10.22 8.25 -7.77
N PHE A 61 9.99 6.96 -8.05
CA PHE A 61 11.04 5.99 -8.38
C PHE A 61 10.92 5.62 -9.85
N VAL A 62 12.00 5.81 -10.60
CA VAL A 62 12.05 5.55 -12.04
C VAL A 62 12.54 4.13 -12.27
N ARG A 63 11.97 3.44 -13.27
CA ARG A 63 12.53 2.18 -13.77
C ARG A 63 13.70 2.50 -14.70
N GLU A 64 14.87 1.95 -14.41
CA GLU A 64 15.99 1.94 -15.37
C GLU A 64 15.67 1.08 -16.60
#